data_AF-A0A7V3WKD9-F1
#
_entry.id   AF-A0A7V3WKD9-F1
#
_cell.length_a   1.000
_cell.length_b   1.000
_cell.length_c   1.000
_cell.angle_alpha   90.00
_cell.angle_beta   90.00
_cell.angle_gamma   90.00
#
_symmetry.space_group_name_H-M   'P 1'
#
loop_
_entity.id
_entity.type
_entity.pdbx_description
1 polymer ?
#
loop_
_entity_poly.entity_id
_entity_poly.type
_entity_poly.pdbx_seq_one_letter_code
_entity_poly.pdbx_strand_id
1 'polypeptide(L)'
;RINDFYCSESKHLLTDILKNEWGFKYYVISDWGAVHNGPNAINAGLDQEEGSNFYDSLVKDVETGKVSMETIDEAVRRVLRAKIAASLDKPREKSNPADVTCRAHREVALEAAKKCMTLLKNGDAILPLNKNKIKSIAVIGPGADSPALLGDHYGSSRVFPYFYITPLNGILEKAGPSIEVEYEKGCSTRTGSSSGFAAAMKLAAKSDVVVYVGGLDSDVEGELGDRSNWSTDLPGKQQDLINELSKVNKNIVVILQGGGPIGLSKCIKNIKGLIMAWYPGQEGGYAIAETLFGDNNPGGKLPMTFARNDSQLPEWGLDFTKDLTEGRGYRYFDNKNLEPEFPFGFGLSYTQFGFSNFKMLSNEQNGNITVKVSVDVQNTGKVTGDEVVQLYIGDPVCSVQRSIKELKAFKRITLKPGEKQTVSFDITGRELAFFDVKTRYFIVEAGEFNIMVGNSSRNLPLSGKISVSKQISLKPDSLYTPAKTPVPIKGAASDEIVRKTPDTTITDIVFSPANPKAGDTITVKALVKNRGQGATPGGITVDVQFKADGKLFSWSRSYTKTIEPGKSVEINAVSEPDSTVPWVSVPGEHKITVIVNFSERFVESNNNNNTYTKIIKIKSE
;
A
#
# COMPACT_ATOMS: atom_id res chain seq x y z
N ARG A 1 -7.55 -19.46 -17.89
CA ARG A 1 -8.52 -19.63 -19.00
C ARG A 1 -9.86 -19.04 -18.57
N ILE A 2 -10.69 -18.59 -19.50
CA ILE A 2 -12.09 -18.19 -19.27
C ILE A 2 -12.91 -18.84 -20.39
N ASN A 3 -13.96 -19.58 -20.03
CA ASN A 3 -14.81 -20.34 -20.96
C ASN A 3 -13.99 -21.17 -21.96
N ASP A 4 -13.07 -21.99 -21.44
CA ASP A 4 -12.15 -22.88 -22.18
C ASP A 4 -11.04 -22.22 -23.02
N PHE A 5 -11.03 -20.90 -23.20
CA PHE A 5 -9.97 -20.19 -23.92
C PHE A 5 -8.89 -19.65 -22.97
N TYR A 6 -7.62 -19.70 -23.41
CA TYR A 6 -6.58 -18.87 -22.81
C TYR A 6 -6.93 -17.40 -23.04
N CYS A 7 -6.77 -16.54 -22.04
CA CYS A 7 -7.17 -15.14 -22.15
C CYS A 7 -6.37 -14.40 -23.24
N SER A 8 -5.10 -14.76 -23.41
CA SER A 8 -4.17 -14.34 -24.48
C SER A 8 -4.59 -14.77 -25.89
N GLU A 9 -5.52 -15.73 -26.01
CA GLU A 9 -5.97 -16.31 -27.28
C GLU A 9 -7.49 -16.18 -27.47
N SER A 10 -8.16 -15.39 -26.62
CA SER A 10 -9.62 -15.24 -26.66
C SER A 10 -10.03 -14.05 -27.51
N LYS A 11 -10.44 -14.29 -28.76
CA LYS A 11 -11.00 -13.25 -29.65
C LYS A 11 -12.19 -12.53 -29.00
N HIS A 12 -13.00 -13.29 -28.27
CA HIS A 12 -14.16 -12.75 -27.56
C HIS A 12 -13.76 -11.67 -26.55
N LEU A 13 -12.72 -11.92 -25.74
CA LEU A 13 -12.24 -10.96 -24.75
C LEU A 13 -11.45 -9.82 -25.41
N LEU A 14 -10.43 -10.15 -26.20
CA LEU A 14 -9.42 -9.20 -26.66
C LEU A 14 -9.89 -8.32 -27.82
N THR A 15 -10.80 -8.82 -28.65
CA THR A 15 -11.29 -8.10 -29.83
C THR A 15 -12.75 -7.72 -29.69
N ASP A 16 -13.65 -8.67 -29.47
CA ASP A 16 -15.09 -8.39 -29.50
C ASP A 16 -15.49 -7.46 -28.34
N ILE A 17 -15.10 -7.79 -27.10
CA ILE A 17 -15.38 -6.94 -25.95
C ILE A 17 -14.44 -5.73 -25.89
N LEU A 18 -13.12 -5.96 -25.79
CA LEU A 18 -12.16 -4.89 -25.49
C LEU A 18 -12.03 -3.87 -26.63
N LYS A 19 -11.86 -4.32 -27.88
CA LYS A 19 -11.60 -3.41 -29.02
C LYS A 19 -12.88 -2.93 -29.69
N ASN A 20 -13.87 -3.80 -29.91
CA ASN A 20 -15.07 -3.46 -30.66
C ASN A 20 -16.15 -2.83 -29.77
N GLU A 21 -16.52 -3.46 -28.65
CA GLU A 21 -17.56 -2.93 -27.75
C GLU A 21 -17.04 -1.74 -26.93
N TRP A 22 -15.91 -1.90 -26.23
CA TRP A 22 -15.36 -0.83 -25.37
C TRP A 22 -14.59 0.23 -26.16
N GLY A 23 -14.14 -0.11 -27.38
CA GLY A 23 -13.45 0.83 -28.24
C GLY A 23 -11.98 1.06 -27.88
N PHE A 24 -11.32 0.14 -27.16
CA PHE A 24 -9.92 0.28 -26.76
C PHE A 24 -8.99 0.49 -27.97
N LYS A 25 -8.17 1.55 -27.92
CA LYS A 25 -7.38 2.03 -29.06
C LYS A 25 -5.90 1.67 -29.02
N TYR A 26 -5.41 1.11 -27.92
CA TYR A 26 -3.99 0.78 -27.75
C TYR A 26 -3.77 -0.72 -27.89
N TYR A 27 -2.63 -1.21 -27.45
CA TYR A 27 -2.20 -2.59 -27.68
C TYR A 27 -2.45 -3.46 -26.44
N VAL A 28 -2.61 -4.77 -26.67
CA VAL A 28 -2.70 -5.81 -25.63
C VAL A 28 -1.37 -6.57 -25.60
N ILE A 29 -0.85 -6.74 -24.39
CA ILE A 29 0.35 -7.52 -24.10
C ILE A 29 -0.03 -8.77 -23.30
N SER A 30 0.67 -9.89 -23.51
CA SER A 30 0.44 -11.09 -22.69
C SER A 30 1.08 -10.95 -21.32
N ASP A 31 0.60 -11.74 -20.37
CA ASP A 31 1.38 -12.06 -19.18
C ASP A 31 2.57 -12.97 -19.57
N TRP A 32 3.55 -13.10 -18.69
CA TRP A 32 4.80 -13.83 -18.95
C TRP A 32 4.54 -15.32 -19.22
N GLY A 33 4.78 -15.76 -20.45
CA GLY A 33 4.58 -17.14 -20.88
C GLY A 33 3.10 -17.53 -21.07
N ALA A 34 2.20 -16.56 -21.17
CA ALA A 34 0.77 -16.82 -21.31
C ALA A 34 0.31 -17.16 -22.73
N VAL A 35 1.20 -17.08 -23.74
CA VAL A 35 0.88 -17.48 -25.13
C VAL A 35 1.16 -18.97 -25.30
N HIS A 36 0.25 -19.69 -25.95
CA HIS A 36 0.40 -21.12 -26.26
C HIS A 36 0.31 -21.42 -27.77
N ASN A 37 -0.17 -20.47 -28.57
CA ASN A 37 -0.20 -20.54 -30.02
C ASN A 37 -0.16 -19.14 -30.65
N GLY A 38 0.90 -18.86 -31.43
CA GLY A 38 1.14 -17.55 -32.05
C GLY A 38 -0.01 -17.07 -32.96
N PRO A 39 -0.38 -17.85 -33.99
CA PRO A 39 -1.51 -17.52 -34.86
C PRO A 39 -2.84 -17.29 -34.13
N ASN A 40 -3.19 -18.13 -33.15
CA ASN A 40 -4.40 -17.95 -32.36
C ASN A 40 -4.37 -16.64 -31.59
N ALA A 41 -3.26 -16.36 -30.91
CA ALA A 41 -3.12 -15.18 -30.08
C ALA A 41 -3.20 -13.88 -30.90
N ILE A 42 -2.44 -13.78 -31.99
CA ILE A 42 -2.42 -12.55 -32.78
C ILE A 42 -3.75 -12.30 -33.51
N ASN A 43 -4.37 -13.35 -34.05
CA ASN A 43 -5.69 -13.23 -34.69
C ASN A 43 -6.81 -12.98 -33.67
N ALA A 44 -6.63 -13.39 -32.41
CA ALA A 44 -7.54 -13.03 -31.31
C ALA A 44 -7.43 -11.55 -30.91
N GLY A 45 -6.33 -10.88 -31.24
CA GLY A 45 -6.07 -9.48 -30.91
C GLY A 45 -5.06 -9.28 -29.79
N LEU A 46 -4.21 -10.26 -29.50
CA LEU A 46 -2.98 -10.02 -28.74
C LEU A 46 -1.97 -9.33 -29.65
N ASP A 47 -1.43 -8.18 -29.24
CA ASP A 47 -0.58 -7.35 -30.10
C ASP A 47 0.92 -7.51 -29.76
N GLN A 48 1.26 -7.96 -28.54
CA GLN A 48 2.63 -8.21 -28.08
C GLN A 48 2.71 -9.45 -27.17
N GLU A 49 3.69 -10.32 -27.42
CA GLU A 49 4.02 -11.50 -26.62
C GLU A 49 5.15 -11.18 -25.62
N GLU A 50 5.05 -11.72 -24.40
CA GLU A 50 6.06 -11.63 -23.34
C GLU A 50 6.36 -13.01 -22.75
N GLY A 51 7.65 -13.30 -22.51
CA GLY A 51 8.09 -14.50 -21.79
C GLY A 51 7.94 -15.84 -22.54
N SER A 52 7.55 -15.82 -23.81
CA SER A 52 7.49 -16.96 -24.72
C SER A 52 7.95 -16.57 -26.14
N ASN A 53 8.06 -17.55 -27.05
CA ASN A 53 8.67 -17.38 -28.38
C ASN A 53 7.73 -17.82 -29.53
N PHE A 54 6.41 -17.78 -29.33
CA PHE A 54 5.48 -18.19 -30.37
C PHE A 54 5.43 -17.20 -31.55
N TYR A 55 5.72 -15.93 -31.31
CA TYR A 55 5.72 -14.88 -32.33
C TYR A 55 6.98 -14.88 -33.21
N ASP A 56 8.03 -15.61 -32.82
CA ASP A 56 9.23 -15.79 -33.66
C ASP A 56 8.90 -16.44 -35.02
N SER A 57 7.78 -17.17 -35.10
CA SER A 57 7.30 -17.82 -36.32
C SER A 57 6.34 -16.98 -37.17
N LEU A 58 6.01 -15.75 -36.77
CA LEU A 58 4.97 -14.95 -37.45
C LEU A 58 5.24 -14.71 -38.93
N VAL A 59 6.51 -14.54 -39.33
CA VAL A 59 6.87 -14.41 -40.76
C VAL A 59 6.40 -15.63 -41.55
N LYS A 60 6.71 -16.83 -41.06
CA LYS A 60 6.28 -18.09 -41.68
C LYS A 60 4.77 -18.26 -41.61
N ASP A 61 4.14 -17.83 -40.52
CA ASP A 61 2.68 -17.92 -40.38
C ASP A 61 1.95 -16.97 -41.35
N VAL A 62 2.56 -15.85 -41.73
CA VAL A 62 2.09 -15.00 -42.84
C VAL A 62 2.31 -15.68 -44.18
N GLU A 63 3.52 -16.19 -44.45
CA GLU A 63 3.84 -16.89 -45.71
C GLU A 63 2.93 -18.10 -45.97
N THR A 64 2.53 -18.79 -44.90
CA THR A 64 1.62 -19.95 -44.96
C THR A 64 0.14 -19.59 -44.85
N GLY A 65 -0.21 -18.31 -44.75
CA GLY A 65 -1.58 -17.81 -44.73
C GLY A 65 -2.35 -18.04 -43.42
N LYS A 66 -1.68 -18.40 -42.33
CA LYS A 66 -2.29 -18.54 -40.99
C LYS A 66 -2.54 -17.20 -40.30
N VAL A 67 -1.78 -16.17 -40.68
CA VAL A 67 -1.93 -14.79 -40.21
C VAL A 67 -1.90 -13.88 -41.43
N SER A 68 -2.74 -12.85 -41.48
CA SER A 68 -2.70 -11.87 -42.57
C SER A 68 -1.72 -10.74 -42.26
N MET A 69 -1.14 -10.13 -43.30
CA MET A 69 -0.35 -8.89 -43.13
C MET A 69 -1.18 -7.76 -42.52
N GLU A 70 -2.49 -7.71 -42.79
CA GLU A 70 -3.39 -6.74 -42.18
C GLU A 70 -3.46 -6.90 -40.65
N THR A 71 -3.53 -8.14 -40.15
CA THR A 71 -3.49 -8.43 -38.70
C THR A 71 -2.18 -7.92 -38.08
N ILE A 72 -1.05 -8.14 -38.76
CA ILE A 72 0.28 -7.65 -38.33
C ILE A 72 0.30 -6.12 -38.30
N ASP A 73 -0.16 -5.46 -39.38
CA ASP A 73 -0.19 -4.01 -39.49
C ASP A 73 -1.04 -3.36 -38.39
N GLU A 74 -2.20 -3.96 -38.08
CA GLU A 74 -3.07 -3.51 -37.00
C GLU A 74 -2.42 -3.63 -35.62
N ALA A 75 -1.75 -4.75 -35.33
CA ALA A 75 -1.02 -4.94 -34.07
C ALA A 75 0.11 -3.90 -33.91
N VAL A 76 0.94 -3.76 -34.95
CA VAL A 76 2.04 -2.78 -34.97
C VAL A 76 1.50 -1.36 -34.81
N ARG A 77 0.41 -0.99 -35.49
CA ARG A 77 -0.18 0.35 -35.40
C ARG A 77 -0.60 0.69 -33.98
N ARG A 78 -1.14 -0.26 -33.21
CA ARG A 78 -1.53 -0.06 -31.80
C ARG A 78 -0.33 0.13 -30.89
N VAL A 79 0.73 -0.64 -31.09
CA VAL A 79 2.00 -0.50 -30.34
C VAL A 79 2.65 0.86 -30.62
N LEU A 80 2.74 1.23 -31.90
CA LEU A 80 3.31 2.54 -32.31
C LEU A 80 2.47 3.71 -31.78
N ARG A 81 1.13 3.59 -31.77
CA ARG A 81 0.25 4.61 -31.17
C ARG A 81 0.57 4.83 -29.69
N ALA A 82 0.81 3.76 -28.92
CA ALA A 82 1.19 3.89 -27.51
C ALA A 82 2.57 4.55 -27.35
N LYS A 83 3.56 4.16 -28.16
CA LYS A 83 4.90 4.77 -28.15
C LYS A 83 4.86 6.27 -28.45
N ILE A 84 4.13 6.69 -29.48
CA ILE A 84 3.98 8.11 -29.84
C ILE A 84 3.23 8.87 -28.74
N ALA A 85 2.14 8.30 -28.19
CA ALA A 85 1.39 8.94 -27.10
C ALA A 85 2.26 9.15 -25.85
N ALA A 86 3.21 8.24 -25.60
CA ALA A 86 4.17 8.33 -24.49
C ALA A 86 5.46 9.11 -24.85
N SER A 87 5.53 9.75 -26.03
CA SER A 87 6.72 10.45 -26.54
C SER A 87 7.99 9.59 -26.61
N LEU A 88 7.84 8.26 -26.75
CA LEU A 88 8.94 7.31 -26.90
C LEU A 88 9.50 7.27 -28.33
N ASP A 89 8.93 8.08 -29.24
CA ASP A 89 9.47 8.37 -30.57
C ASP A 89 10.61 9.41 -30.54
N LYS A 90 10.93 9.96 -29.36
CA LYS A 90 11.99 10.95 -29.15
C LYS A 90 13.13 10.39 -28.28
N PRO A 91 14.36 10.93 -28.37
CA PRO A 91 15.45 10.56 -27.47
C PRO A 91 15.05 10.73 -26.00
N ARG A 92 15.29 9.70 -25.19
CA ARG A 92 14.98 9.71 -23.76
C ARG A 92 15.96 10.63 -23.03
N GLU A 93 15.45 11.63 -22.32
CA GLU A 93 16.26 12.40 -21.39
C GLU A 93 16.76 11.50 -20.25
N LYS A 94 18.01 11.69 -19.84
CA LYS A 94 18.60 10.91 -18.74
C LYS A 94 17.93 11.35 -17.44
N SER A 95 17.27 10.42 -16.75
CA SER A 95 16.70 10.66 -15.43
C SER A 95 17.77 11.07 -14.42
N ASN A 96 17.46 12.02 -13.54
CA ASN A 96 18.32 12.42 -12.44
C ASN A 96 18.19 11.39 -11.30
N PRO A 97 19.27 10.69 -10.89
CA PRO A 97 19.20 9.72 -9.79
C PRO A 97 18.71 10.33 -8.47
N ALA A 98 18.88 11.64 -8.26
CA ALA A 98 18.40 12.33 -7.05
C ALA A 98 16.87 12.46 -6.99
N ASP A 99 16.15 12.22 -8.09
CA ASP A 99 14.69 12.24 -8.10
C ASP A 99 14.10 10.95 -7.50
N VAL A 100 14.84 9.84 -7.52
CA VAL A 100 14.41 8.55 -6.98
C VAL A 100 14.38 8.62 -5.47
N THR A 101 13.27 8.17 -4.85
CA THR A 101 13.03 8.23 -3.39
C THR A 101 13.24 9.61 -2.74
N CYS A 102 13.22 10.69 -3.51
CA CYS A 102 13.33 12.04 -2.96
C CYS A 102 12.23 12.32 -1.92
N ARG A 103 12.42 13.37 -1.11
CA ARG A 103 11.49 13.75 -0.04
C ARG A 103 10.02 13.82 -0.49
N ALA A 104 9.75 14.37 -1.67
CA ALA A 104 8.39 14.45 -2.19
C ALA A 104 7.76 13.06 -2.43
N HIS A 105 8.53 12.10 -2.95
CA HIS A 105 8.05 10.71 -3.11
C HIS A 105 7.79 10.04 -1.77
N ARG A 106 8.68 10.27 -0.79
CA ARG A 106 8.53 9.77 0.57
C ARG A 106 7.29 10.32 1.27
N GLU A 107 7.01 11.61 1.11
CA GLU A 107 5.81 12.25 1.66
C GLU A 107 4.53 11.65 1.08
N VAL A 108 4.50 11.36 -0.23
CA VAL A 108 3.37 10.63 -0.86
C VAL A 108 3.23 9.21 -0.29
N ALA A 109 4.34 8.48 -0.14
CA ALA A 109 4.32 7.13 0.45
C ALA A 109 3.80 7.15 1.90
N LEU A 110 4.25 8.10 2.71
CA LEU A 110 3.80 8.30 4.08
C LEU A 110 2.32 8.69 4.16
N GLU A 111 1.86 9.61 3.29
CA GLU A 111 0.45 10.00 3.20
C GLU A 111 -0.43 8.80 2.83
N ALA A 112 -0.05 8.03 1.82
CA ALA A 112 -0.76 6.83 1.40
C ALA A 112 -0.86 5.81 2.55
N ALA A 113 0.25 5.56 3.25
CA ALA A 113 0.29 4.67 4.41
C ALA A 113 -0.64 5.16 5.53
N LYS A 114 -0.61 6.45 5.90
CA LYS A 114 -1.51 7.03 6.92
C LYS A 114 -2.98 6.89 6.54
N LYS A 115 -3.30 7.14 5.27
CA LYS A 115 -4.66 7.14 4.74
C LYS A 115 -5.25 5.73 4.58
N CYS A 116 -4.42 4.67 4.53
CA CYS A 116 -4.87 3.28 4.46
C CYS A 116 -4.97 2.59 5.85
N MET A 117 -4.36 3.15 6.90
CA MET A 117 -4.49 2.65 8.27
C MET A 117 -5.95 2.50 8.65
N THR A 118 -6.37 1.26 8.91
CA THR A 118 -7.76 0.92 9.19
C THR A 118 -7.86 0.41 10.62
N LEU A 119 -8.51 1.20 11.49
CA LEU A 119 -8.75 0.80 12.88
C LEU A 119 -9.96 -0.14 12.93
N LEU A 120 -9.75 -1.38 13.37
CA LEU A 120 -10.77 -2.42 13.39
C LEU A 120 -11.37 -2.62 14.79
N LYS A 121 -10.58 -2.38 15.84
CA LYS A 121 -11.02 -2.50 17.23
C LYS A 121 -10.34 -1.44 18.10
N ASN A 122 -11.09 -0.84 19.03
CA ASN A 122 -10.57 0.12 19.99
C ASN A 122 -11.32 0.04 21.35
N GLY A 123 -11.20 -1.10 22.03
CA GLY A 123 -11.79 -1.33 23.34
C GLY A 123 -11.15 -0.45 24.42
N ASP A 124 -11.97 0.00 25.39
CA ASP A 124 -11.61 0.95 26.46
C ASP A 124 -10.99 2.26 25.98
N ALA A 125 -11.13 2.60 24.68
CA ALA A 125 -10.41 3.68 24.03
C ALA A 125 -8.88 3.63 24.31
N ILE A 126 -8.30 2.43 24.23
CA ILE A 126 -6.85 2.22 24.42
C ILE A 126 -6.01 3.04 23.43
N LEU A 127 -6.53 3.28 22.23
CA LEU A 127 -5.91 4.13 21.22
C LEU A 127 -6.65 5.47 21.08
N PRO A 128 -5.93 6.58 20.85
CA PRO A 128 -4.46 6.67 20.78
C PRO A 128 -3.78 6.50 22.14
N LEU A 129 -2.54 5.99 22.14
CA LEU A 129 -1.72 5.81 23.33
C LEU A 129 -1.41 7.17 23.96
N ASN A 130 -1.75 7.30 25.24
CA ASN A 130 -1.50 8.54 25.99
C ASN A 130 -0.12 8.51 26.63
N LYS A 131 0.83 9.26 26.04
CA LYS A 131 2.22 9.38 26.52
C LYS A 131 2.35 9.82 27.98
N ASN A 132 1.35 10.51 28.54
CA ASN A 132 1.37 10.94 29.93
C ASN A 132 0.93 9.85 30.91
N LYS A 133 0.31 8.77 30.42
CA LYS A 133 -0.22 7.67 31.25
C LYS A 133 0.61 6.39 31.18
N ILE A 134 1.53 6.29 30.24
CA ILE A 134 2.43 5.14 30.08
C ILE A 134 3.87 5.56 30.29
N LYS A 135 4.66 4.64 30.82
CA LYS A 135 6.10 4.71 31.05
C LYS A 135 6.83 3.61 30.28
N SER A 136 6.15 2.53 29.90
CA SER A 136 6.78 1.43 29.16
C SER A 136 5.88 0.82 28.07
N ILE A 137 6.50 0.45 26.94
CA ILE A 137 5.87 -0.24 25.81
C ILE A 137 6.66 -1.51 25.51
N ALA A 138 5.97 -2.65 25.55
CA ALA A 138 6.48 -3.90 25.00
C ALA A 138 6.11 -3.98 23.51
N VAL A 139 7.08 -3.81 22.61
CA VAL A 139 6.90 -4.06 21.19
C VAL A 139 7.20 -5.54 20.93
N ILE A 140 6.21 -6.31 20.47
CA ILE A 140 6.35 -7.77 20.36
C ILE A 140 5.94 -8.24 18.98
N GLY A 141 6.63 -9.22 18.40
CA GLY A 141 6.15 -9.94 17.22
C GLY A 141 7.08 -9.84 16.00
N PRO A 142 6.90 -10.74 15.03
CA PRO A 142 7.83 -10.92 13.92
C PRO A 142 7.90 -9.75 12.95
N GLY A 143 6.89 -8.88 12.92
CA GLY A 143 6.84 -7.72 12.03
C GLY A 143 7.45 -6.44 12.61
N ALA A 144 7.78 -6.44 13.91
CA ALA A 144 8.08 -5.18 14.59
C ALA A 144 9.43 -4.57 14.17
N ASP A 145 10.46 -5.40 13.99
CA ASP A 145 11.78 -4.97 13.51
C ASP A 145 12.21 -5.75 12.27
N SER A 146 11.33 -5.80 11.26
CA SER A 146 11.58 -6.51 10.01
C SER A 146 11.04 -5.71 8.82
N PRO A 147 11.81 -5.61 7.71
CA PRO A 147 11.27 -5.06 6.49
C PRO A 147 10.27 -6.00 5.82
N ALA A 148 10.29 -7.30 6.13
CA ALA A 148 9.56 -8.35 5.41
C ALA A 148 8.04 -8.19 5.40
N LEU A 149 7.49 -7.35 6.30
CA LEU A 149 6.06 -7.07 6.41
C LEU A 149 5.71 -5.62 5.99
N LEU A 150 6.64 -4.88 5.38
CA LEU A 150 6.41 -3.52 4.89
C LEU A 150 5.98 -3.48 3.42
N GLY A 151 6.18 -4.56 2.67
CA GLY A 151 5.94 -4.65 1.24
C GLY A 151 5.72 -6.09 0.80
N ASP A 152 5.40 -6.27 -0.47
CA ASP A 152 5.59 -7.57 -1.11
C ASP A 152 7.10 -7.84 -1.27
N HIS A 153 7.54 -9.00 -0.79
CA HIS A 153 8.92 -9.47 -0.90
C HIS A 153 9.07 -10.68 -1.83
N TYR A 154 8.01 -11.09 -2.53
CA TYR A 154 7.98 -12.24 -3.43
C TYR A 154 7.07 -12.04 -4.65
N GLY A 155 7.70 -11.89 -5.81
CA GLY A 155 7.03 -11.71 -7.09
C GLY A 155 7.49 -10.47 -7.82
N SER A 156 6.89 -10.22 -8.97
CA SER A 156 7.13 -9.08 -9.85
C SER A 156 6.79 -7.73 -9.22
N SER A 157 5.95 -7.71 -8.16
CA SER A 157 5.56 -6.49 -7.45
C SER A 157 6.56 -6.01 -6.39
N ARG A 158 7.60 -6.81 -6.11
CA ARG A 158 8.65 -6.50 -5.14
C ARG A 158 9.43 -5.24 -5.52
N VAL A 159 9.53 -4.31 -4.58
CA VAL A 159 10.35 -3.09 -4.70
C VAL A 159 11.51 -3.14 -3.69
N PHE A 160 12.69 -2.71 -4.13
CA PHE A 160 13.88 -2.53 -3.28
C PHE A 160 14.12 -1.03 -3.04
N PRO A 161 13.50 -0.40 -2.03
CA PRO A 161 13.80 0.96 -1.64
C PRO A 161 15.20 1.02 -1.00
N TYR A 162 15.80 2.22 -0.97
CA TYR A 162 17.10 2.43 -0.34
C TYR A 162 17.09 2.21 1.17
N PHE A 163 15.93 2.35 1.81
CA PHE A 163 15.74 2.10 3.23
C PHE A 163 14.29 1.74 3.54
N TYR A 164 14.09 1.31 4.79
CA TYR A 164 12.79 1.07 5.39
C TYR A 164 12.79 1.61 6.81
N ILE A 165 11.65 2.12 7.25
CA ILE A 165 11.40 2.45 8.65
C ILE A 165 10.55 1.31 9.24
N THR A 166 11.16 0.52 10.13
CA THR A 166 10.45 -0.56 10.82
C THR A 166 9.45 0.02 11.83
N PRO A 167 8.37 -0.71 12.15
CA PRO A 167 7.43 -0.31 13.21
C PRO A 167 8.12 0.00 14.54
N LEU A 168 9.12 -0.79 14.94
CA LEU A 168 9.92 -0.56 16.14
C LEU A 168 10.64 0.79 16.09
N ASN A 169 11.32 1.10 14.99
CA ASN A 169 12.03 2.39 14.84
C ASN A 169 11.06 3.58 14.89
N GLY A 170 9.91 3.48 14.20
CA GLY A 170 8.88 4.51 14.28
C GLY A 170 8.33 4.69 15.70
N ILE A 171 8.07 3.60 16.41
CA ILE A 171 7.58 3.63 17.80
C ILE A 171 8.63 4.21 18.75
N LEU A 172 9.90 3.82 18.63
CA LEU A 172 11.02 4.34 19.43
C LEU A 172 11.14 5.86 19.28
N GLU A 173 11.21 6.35 18.04
CA GLU A 173 11.29 7.78 17.76
C GLU A 173 10.09 8.52 18.34
N LYS A 174 8.89 7.94 18.14
CA LYS A 174 7.67 8.61 18.56
C LYS A 174 7.46 8.59 20.06
N ALA A 175 7.82 7.51 20.75
CA ALA A 175 7.73 7.39 22.20
C ALA A 175 8.67 8.40 22.90
N GLY A 176 9.86 8.61 22.33
CA GLY A 176 10.88 9.50 22.88
C GLY A 176 11.50 8.96 24.17
N PRO A 177 12.43 9.70 24.80
CA PRO A 177 13.25 9.19 25.90
C PRO A 177 12.47 8.99 27.22
N SER A 178 11.24 9.50 27.32
CA SER A 178 10.42 9.44 28.54
C SER A 178 9.64 8.13 28.70
N ILE A 179 9.62 7.29 27.67
CA ILE A 179 8.90 6.01 27.65
C ILE A 179 9.91 4.94 27.27
N GLU A 180 10.07 3.94 28.14
CA GLU A 180 10.91 2.77 27.88
C GLU A 180 10.24 1.92 26.79
N VAL A 181 10.96 1.66 25.70
CA VAL A 181 10.50 0.79 24.62
C VAL A 181 11.47 -0.36 24.51
N GLU A 182 10.95 -1.57 24.72
CA GLU A 182 11.71 -2.81 24.59
C GLU A 182 11.05 -3.71 23.56
N TYR A 183 11.86 -4.56 22.93
CA TYR A 183 11.43 -5.41 21.83
C TYR A 183 11.72 -6.88 22.09
N GLU A 184 10.74 -7.73 21.78
CA GLU A 184 10.92 -9.18 21.68
C GLU A 184 10.25 -9.74 20.43
N LYS A 185 10.95 -10.58 19.67
CA LYS A 185 10.36 -11.17 18.46
C LYS A 185 9.21 -12.12 18.79
N GLY A 186 9.34 -12.91 19.87
CA GLY A 186 8.33 -13.84 20.38
C GLY A 186 8.12 -15.11 19.51
N CYS A 187 7.78 -14.96 18.24
CA CYS A 187 7.59 -16.07 17.31
C CYS A 187 8.00 -15.69 15.87
N SER A 188 7.91 -16.63 14.94
CA SER A 188 7.98 -16.31 13.51
C SER A 188 6.58 -16.22 12.90
N THR A 189 6.49 -15.74 11.65
CA THR A 189 5.29 -15.69 10.82
C THR A 189 4.76 -17.08 10.47
N ARG A 190 5.65 -18.05 10.25
CA ARG A 190 5.30 -19.38 9.71
C ARG A 190 5.50 -20.55 10.68
N THR A 191 6.57 -20.54 11.48
CA THR A 191 6.98 -21.74 12.23
C THR A 191 6.09 -22.01 13.44
N GLY A 192 6.01 -23.30 13.80
CA GLY A 192 5.31 -23.80 14.98
C GLY A 192 6.01 -23.55 16.32
N SER A 193 7.13 -22.81 16.35
CA SER A 193 7.97 -22.69 17.56
C SER A 193 7.39 -21.70 18.58
N SER A 194 7.38 -22.10 19.84
CA SER A 194 7.06 -21.28 21.01
C SER A 194 8.30 -20.84 21.81
N SER A 195 9.51 -21.07 21.30
CA SER A 195 10.76 -20.82 22.05
C SER A 195 10.93 -19.37 22.53
N GLY A 196 10.39 -18.39 21.80
CA GLY A 196 10.44 -16.97 22.19
C GLY A 196 9.30 -16.50 23.09
N PHE A 197 8.33 -17.36 23.43
CA PHE A 197 7.15 -16.96 24.20
C PHE A 197 7.52 -16.50 25.61
N ALA A 198 8.44 -17.20 26.28
CA ALA A 198 8.82 -16.89 27.66
C ALA A 198 9.43 -15.48 27.79
N ALA A 199 10.29 -15.10 26.85
CA ALA A 199 10.90 -13.76 26.81
C ALA A 199 9.85 -12.68 26.52
N ALA A 200 9.00 -12.90 25.51
CA ALA A 200 7.90 -12.00 25.16
C ALA A 200 6.90 -11.80 26.31
N MET A 201 6.53 -12.87 27.03
CA MET A 201 5.65 -12.80 28.20
C MET A 201 6.30 -12.05 29.35
N LYS A 202 7.59 -12.28 29.63
CA LYS A 202 8.33 -11.55 30.68
C LYS A 202 8.35 -10.06 30.39
N LEU A 203 8.60 -9.68 29.13
CA LEU A 203 8.56 -8.29 28.70
C LEU A 203 7.14 -7.71 28.83
N ALA A 204 6.12 -8.41 28.33
CA ALA A 204 4.73 -7.96 28.43
C ALA A 204 4.25 -7.75 29.86
N ALA A 205 4.66 -8.59 30.81
CA ALA A 205 4.27 -8.51 32.21
C ALA A 205 4.78 -7.24 32.93
N LYS A 206 5.92 -6.68 32.50
CA LYS A 206 6.52 -5.47 33.10
C LYS A 206 6.17 -4.17 32.37
N SER A 207 5.51 -4.24 31.21
CA SER A 207 5.17 -3.07 30.40
C SER A 207 3.75 -2.58 30.64
N ASP A 208 3.48 -1.28 30.51
CA ASP A 208 2.12 -0.73 30.67
C ASP A 208 1.19 -1.15 29.53
N VAL A 209 1.75 -1.27 28.32
CA VAL A 209 1.05 -1.65 27.10
C VAL A 209 1.90 -2.58 26.23
N VAL A 210 1.25 -3.53 25.59
CA VAL A 210 1.85 -4.40 24.56
C VAL A 210 1.38 -3.93 23.19
N VAL A 211 2.34 -3.66 22.30
CA VAL A 211 2.10 -3.43 20.88
C VAL A 211 2.61 -4.65 20.13
N TYR A 212 1.70 -5.55 19.77
CA TYR A 212 2.02 -6.71 18.96
C TYR A 212 2.01 -6.36 17.47
N VAL A 213 3.08 -6.67 16.74
CA VAL A 213 3.21 -6.43 15.29
C VAL A 213 3.48 -7.75 14.59
N GLY A 214 2.51 -8.19 13.78
CA GLY A 214 2.60 -9.44 13.05
C GLY A 214 1.76 -9.42 11.78
N GLY A 215 1.72 -10.55 11.09
CA GLY A 215 1.12 -10.58 9.77
C GLY A 215 1.66 -11.67 8.89
N LEU A 216 1.77 -11.34 7.61
CA LEU A 216 2.09 -12.25 6.51
C LEU A 216 3.36 -11.73 5.83
N ASP A 217 4.28 -12.65 5.55
CA ASP A 217 5.48 -12.36 4.76
C ASP A 217 5.45 -13.14 3.45
N SER A 218 6.52 -13.00 2.67
CA SER A 218 6.73 -13.68 1.38
C SER A 218 6.65 -15.20 1.43
N ASP A 219 6.77 -15.81 2.61
CA ASP A 219 6.64 -17.26 2.78
C ASP A 219 5.16 -17.70 2.87
N VAL A 220 4.24 -16.75 3.06
CA VAL A 220 2.80 -17.01 3.26
C VAL A 220 1.97 -16.54 2.08
N GLU A 221 2.28 -15.37 1.51
CA GLU A 221 1.58 -14.84 0.34
C GLU A 221 2.54 -14.13 -0.61
N GLY A 222 2.20 -14.14 -1.90
CA GLY A 222 2.99 -13.55 -2.98
C GLY A 222 2.50 -14.04 -4.33
N GLU A 223 3.16 -13.62 -5.41
CA GLU A 223 2.90 -14.17 -6.74
C GLU A 223 3.12 -15.70 -6.74
N LEU A 224 2.51 -16.44 -7.68
CA LEU A 224 2.68 -17.88 -7.90
C LEU A 224 1.97 -18.83 -6.92
N GLY A 225 1.26 -18.34 -5.88
CA GLY A 225 0.50 -19.25 -5.03
C GLY A 225 -0.45 -18.61 -4.02
N ASP A 226 -1.51 -19.36 -3.70
CA ASP A 226 -2.39 -19.08 -2.57
C ASP A 226 -1.73 -19.51 -1.24
N ARG A 227 -2.26 -19.04 -0.12
CA ARG A 227 -1.79 -19.43 1.23
C ARG A 227 -1.87 -20.94 1.40
N SER A 228 -0.73 -21.58 1.67
CA SER A 228 -0.57 -23.05 1.66
C SER A 228 -1.47 -23.82 2.63
N ASN A 229 -1.96 -23.20 3.70
CA ASN A 229 -2.83 -23.81 4.69
C ASN A 229 -4.34 -23.64 4.39
N TRP A 230 -4.70 -23.06 3.24
CA TRP A 230 -6.09 -22.77 2.83
C TRP A 230 -6.88 -21.99 3.90
N SER A 231 -6.20 -21.11 4.63
CA SER A 231 -6.77 -20.38 5.75
C SER A 231 -6.48 -18.89 5.63
N THR A 232 -7.47 -18.08 6.03
CA THR A 232 -7.32 -16.62 6.14
C THR A 232 -6.80 -16.19 7.51
N ASP A 233 -6.71 -17.11 8.47
CA ASP A 233 -6.28 -16.82 9.83
C ASP A 233 -4.79 -16.46 9.91
N LEU A 234 -4.43 -15.61 10.89
CA LEU A 234 -3.06 -15.23 11.15
C LEU A 234 -2.21 -16.51 11.42
N PRO A 235 -1.17 -16.78 10.61
CA PRO A 235 -0.51 -18.08 10.54
C PRO A 235 0.53 -18.29 11.65
N GLY A 236 1.09 -19.50 11.66
CA GLY A 236 2.13 -19.91 12.60
C GLY A 236 1.63 -19.94 14.05
N LYS A 237 2.47 -19.46 14.98
CA LYS A 237 2.16 -19.37 16.42
C LYS A 237 1.75 -17.97 16.88
N GLN A 238 1.47 -17.07 15.94
CA GLN A 238 1.18 -15.67 16.22
C GLN A 238 -0.07 -15.49 17.11
N GLN A 239 -1.20 -16.14 16.78
CA GLN A 239 -2.41 -16.07 17.60
C GLN A 239 -2.23 -16.71 18.99
N ASP A 240 -1.47 -17.81 19.06
CA ASP A 240 -1.14 -18.48 20.32
C ASP A 240 -0.31 -17.56 21.22
N LEU A 241 0.69 -16.87 20.67
CA LEU A 241 1.49 -15.89 21.40
C LEU A 241 0.62 -14.74 21.94
N ILE A 242 -0.24 -14.14 21.11
CA ILE A 242 -1.17 -13.07 21.54
C ILE A 242 -2.05 -13.55 22.71
N ASN A 243 -2.53 -14.80 22.66
CA ASN A 243 -3.30 -15.39 23.75
C ASN A 243 -2.49 -15.54 25.04
N GLU A 244 -1.24 -15.99 24.97
CA GLU A 244 -0.36 -16.09 26.14
C GLU A 244 -0.01 -14.70 26.72
N LEU A 245 0.28 -13.71 25.87
CA LEU A 245 0.52 -12.32 26.31
C LEU A 245 -0.69 -11.77 27.07
N SER A 246 -1.90 -12.11 26.65
CA SER A 246 -3.14 -11.65 27.30
C SER A 246 -3.32 -12.17 28.74
N LYS A 247 -2.58 -13.21 29.14
CA LYS A 247 -2.61 -13.74 30.52
C LYS A 247 -1.81 -12.86 31.48
N VAL A 248 -0.78 -12.17 30.98
CA VAL A 248 0.13 -11.34 31.78
C VAL A 248 -0.09 -9.84 31.58
N ASN A 249 -0.69 -9.42 30.46
CA ASN A 249 -1.04 -8.03 30.21
C ASN A 249 -2.37 -7.91 29.44
N LYS A 250 -3.30 -7.11 29.94
CA LYS A 250 -4.62 -6.90 29.31
C LYS A 250 -4.64 -5.75 28.29
N ASN A 251 -3.63 -4.89 28.28
CA ASN A 251 -3.53 -3.74 27.39
C ASN A 251 -2.75 -4.12 26.13
N ILE A 252 -3.39 -4.91 25.26
CA ILE A 252 -2.79 -5.37 24.00
C ILE A 252 -3.40 -4.61 22.83
N VAL A 253 -2.53 -3.99 22.03
CA VAL A 253 -2.83 -3.46 20.70
C VAL A 253 -2.13 -4.34 19.67
N VAL A 254 -2.88 -4.85 18.69
CA VAL A 254 -2.35 -5.63 17.57
C VAL A 254 -2.30 -4.76 16.31
N ILE A 255 -1.17 -4.80 15.61
CA ILE A 255 -0.98 -4.24 14.28
C ILE A 255 -0.75 -5.40 13.31
N LEU A 256 -1.61 -5.48 12.30
CA LEU A 256 -1.54 -6.50 11.26
C LEU A 256 -0.96 -5.91 9.97
N GLN A 257 -0.01 -6.63 9.39
CA GLN A 257 0.59 -6.31 8.09
C GLN A 257 0.38 -7.46 7.10
N GLY A 258 -0.06 -7.14 5.88
CA GLY A 258 -0.41 -8.13 4.85
C GLY A 258 -1.24 -7.53 3.71
N GLY A 259 -1.30 -8.24 2.58
CA GLY A 259 -1.98 -7.84 1.36
C GLY A 259 -3.43 -8.33 1.26
N GLY A 260 -3.82 -9.33 2.06
CA GLY A 260 -5.19 -9.89 2.09
C GLY A 260 -5.85 -9.88 3.46
N PRO A 261 -7.07 -10.46 3.59
CA PRO A 261 -7.74 -10.64 4.88
C PRO A 261 -6.88 -11.44 5.87
N ILE A 262 -6.87 -11.03 7.13
CA ILE A 262 -6.16 -11.71 8.22
C ILE A 262 -7.13 -11.94 9.38
N GLY A 263 -7.53 -13.20 9.55
CA GLY A 263 -8.40 -13.65 10.63
C GLY A 263 -7.66 -13.72 11.97
N LEU A 264 -8.38 -13.43 13.06
CA LEU A 264 -7.89 -13.55 14.44
C LEU A 264 -8.82 -14.44 15.28
N SER A 265 -9.35 -15.51 14.65
CA SER A 265 -10.44 -16.33 15.19
C SER A 265 -10.15 -16.87 16.62
N LYS A 266 -8.88 -17.02 16.99
CA LYS A 266 -8.45 -17.58 18.28
C LYS A 266 -8.13 -16.54 19.36
N CYS A 267 -7.87 -15.28 18.99
CA CYS A 267 -7.34 -14.28 19.94
C CYS A 267 -8.05 -12.92 19.92
N ILE A 268 -9.00 -12.68 19.00
CA ILE A 268 -9.67 -11.36 18.85
C ILE A 268 -10.33 -10.85 20.13
N LYS A 269 -10.86 -11.75 20.97
CA LYS A 269 -11.48 -11.40 22.26
C LYS A 269 -10.48 -10.93 23.34
N ASN A 270 -9.20 -11.27 23.18
CA ASN A 270 -8.15 -11.06 24.17
C ASN A 270 -7.34 -9.77 23.95
N ILE A 271 -7.66 -9.00 22.91
CA ILE A 271 -6.98 -7.75 22.55
C ILE A 271 -7.92 -6.55 22.71
N LYS A 272 -7.36 -5.36 22.98
CA LYS A 272 -8.13 -4.12 23.09
C LYS A 272 -8.08 -3.30 21.80
N GLY A 273 -6.90 -3.16 21.19
CA GLY A 273 -6.72 -2.43 19.93
C GLY A 273 -6.40 -3.35 18.77
N LEU A 274 -6.91 -3.05 17.57
CA LEU A 274 -6.57 -3.73 16.33
C LEU A 274 -6.47 -2.73 15.17
N ILE A 275 -5.31 -2.66 14.53
CA ILE A 275 -5.05 -1.85 13.34
C ILE A 275 -4.65 -2.79 12.19
N MET A 276 -5.31 -2.65 11.04
CA MET A 276 -4.82 -3.19 9.77
C MET A 276 -3.96 -2.13 9.09
N ALA A 277 -2.66 -2.39 9.01
CA ALA A 277 -1.65 -1.52 8.42
C ALA A 277 -1.30 -1.88 6.97
N TRP A 278 -1.80 -3.01 6.47
CA TRP A 278 -1.50 -3.55 5.13
C TRP A 278 0.01 -3.75 4.92
N TYR A 279 0.49 -3.55 3.70
CA TYR A 279 1.90 -3.33 3.42
C TYR A 279 2.15 -1.81 3.29
N PRO A 280 2.56 -1.13 4.36
CA PRO A 280 2.58 0.34 4.41
C PRO A 280 3.82 0.98 3.74
N GLY A 281 4.67 0.20 3.07
CA GLY A 281 5.82 0.68 2.31
C GLY A 281 6.98 1.18 3.15
N GLN A 282 7.93 1.87 2.50
CA GLN A 282 9.20 2.29 3.11
C GLN A 282 9.06 3.24 4.31
N GLU A 283 7.98 4.03 4.38
CA GLU A 283 7.68 4.96 5.48
C GLU A 283 6.70 4.37 6.52
N GLY A 284 6.37 3.08 6.39
CA GLY A 284 5.28 2.47 7.13
C GLY A 284 5.42 2.48 8.64
N GLY A 285 6.65 2.38 9.17
CA GLY A 285 6.91 2.49 10.59
C GLY A 285 6.49 3.84 11.18
N TYR A 286 6.68 4.94 10.45
CA TYR A 286 6.19 6.26 10.88
C TYR A 286 4.67 6.35 10.83
N ALA A 287 4.02 5.85 9.77
CA ALA A 287 2.57 5.85 9.69
C ALA A 287 1.92 5.06 10.83
N ILE A 288 2.50 3.90 11.18
CA ILE A 288 2.08 3.08 12.32
C ILE A 288 2.25 3.85 13.63
N ALA A 289 3.43 4.43 13.87
CA ALA A 289 3.71 5.15 15.11
C ALA A 289 2.83 6.40 15.28
N GLU A 290 2.67 7.20 14.23
CA GLU A 290 1.78 8.37 14.25
C GLU A 290 0.32 7.98 14.49
N THR A 291 -0.11 6.81 14.00
CA THR A 291 -1.45 6.28 14.29
C THR A 291 -1.56 5.88 15.76
N LEU A 292 -0.61 5.09 16.27
CA LEU A 292 -0.59 4.65 17.66
C LEU A 292 -0.69 5.81 18.66
N PHE A 293 0.00 6.92 18.40
CA PHE A 293 0.06 8.07 19.30
C PHE A 293 -0.94 9.20 18.95
N GLY A 294 -1.75 9.03 17.90
CA GLY A 294 -2.87 9.91 17.59
C GLY A 294 -2.56 11.14 16.73
N ASP A 295 -1.34 11.27 16.20
CA ASP A 295 -1.04 12.31 15.19
C ASP A 295 -1.69 11.99 13.84
N ASN A 296 -1.89 10.69 13.56
CA ASN A 296 -2.74 10.22 12.50
C ASN A 296 -4.03 9.65 13.10
N ASN A 297 -5.16 10.32 12.85
CA ASN A 297 -6.46 9.71 13.13
C ASN A 297 -6.82 8.76 11.97
N PRO A 298 -6.92 7.43 12.21
CA PRO A 298 -7.18 6.47 11.16
C PRO A 298 -8.54 6.73 10.50
N GLY A 299 -8.53 6.78 9.16
CA GLY A 299 -9.71 6.96 8.31
C GLY A 299 -9.80 5.96 7.16
N GLY A 300 -8.93 4.93 7.17
CA GLY A 300 -9.00 3.83 6.21
C GLY A 300 -10.27 3.00 6.39
N LYS A 301 -10.78 2.43 5.29
CA LYS A 301 -11.93 1.53 5.26
C LYS A 301 -11.54 0.24 4.54
N LEU A 302 -12.02 -0.90 5.01
CA LEU A 302 -11.72 -2.21 4.42
C LEU A 302 -12.26 -2.32 2.99
N PRO A 303 -11.44 -2.64 1.99
CA PRO A 303 -11.90 -2.94 0.62
C PRO A 303 -12.42 -4.38 0.48
N MET A 304 -12.32 -5.20 1.54
CA MET A 304 -12.68 -6.62 1.55
C MET A 304 -13.41 -6.97 2.85
N THR A 305 -14.22 -8.03 2.82
CA THR A 305 -14.86 -8.57 4.04
C THR A 305 -13.91 -9.50 4.77
N PHE A 306 -13.80 -9.37 6.09
CA PHE A 306 -13.05 -10.29 6.94
C PHE A 306 -14.04 -11.24 7.62
N ALA A 307 -13.93 -12.52 7.29
CA ALA A 307 -14.71 -13.57 7.91
C ALA A 307 -14.31 -13.77 9.38
N ARG A 308 -15.23 -14.32 10.19
CA ARG A 308 -14.93 -14.77 11.56
C ARG A 308 -14.00 -15.99 11.57
N ASN A 309 -14.14 -16.83 10.55
CA ASN A 309 -13.34 -18.02 10.31
C ASN A 309 -13.55 -18.51 8.86
N ASP A 310 -12.75 -19.48 8.45
CA ASP A 310 -12.76 -19.97 7.06
C ASP A 310 -14.06 -20.68 6.67
N SER A 311 -14.88 -21.16 7.62
CA SER A 311 -16.15 -21.84 7.28
C SER A 311 -17.24 -20.89 6.78
N GLN A 312 -17.01 -19.56 6.85
CA GLN A 312 -17.90 -18.57 6.24
C GLN A 312 -17.49 -18.23 4.79
N LEU A 313 -16.36 -18.74 4.30
CA LEU A 313 -15.90 -18.46 2.95
C LEU A 313 -16.62 -19.37 1.93
N PRO A 314 -16.89 -18.88 0.71
CA PRO A 314 -17.43 -19.72 -0.35
C PRO A 314 -16.44 -20.83 -0.72
N GLU A 315 -16.98 -21.94 -1.24
CA GLU A 315 -16.16 -22.99 -1.83
C GLU A 315 -15.30 -22.44 -2.96
N TRP A 316 -14.02 -22.82 -2.99
CA TRP A 316 -13.13 -22.49 -4.10
C TRP A 316 -13.45 -23.36 -5.32
N GLY A 317 -13.43 -22.76 -6.50
CA GLY A 317 -13.59 -23.47 -7.76
C GLY A 317 -13.24 -22.60 -8.97
N LEU A 318 -13.02 -23.26 -10.11
CA LEU A 318 -12.78 -22.61 -11.40
C LEU A 318 -14.08 -22.23 -12.12
N ASP A 319 -15.23 -22.68 -11.60
CA ASP A 319 -16.55 -22.27 -12.06
C ASP A 319 -17.05 -21.06 -11.26
N PHE A 320 -17.01 -19.90 -11.90
CA PHE A 320 -17.45 -18.63 -11.32
C PHE A 320 -18.96 -18.39 -11.46
N THR A 321 -19.75 -19.36 -11.95
CA THR A 321 -21.20 -19.21 -12.11
C THR A 321 -21.89 -18.93 -10.78
N LYS A 322 -21.43 -19.56 -9.69
CA LYS A 322 -21.94 -19.29 -8.34
C LYS A 322 -21.69 -17.85 -7.89
N ASP A 323 -20.64 -17.17 -8.37
CA ASP A 323 -20.40 -15.77 -8.02
C ASP A 323 -21.46 -14.84 -8.60
N LEU A 324 -22.09 -15.22 -9.71
CA LEU A 324 -23.16 -14.44 -10.36
C LEU A 324 -24.47 -14.54 -9.57
N THR A 325 -24.78 -15.72 -9.02
CA THR A 325 -26.03 -15.98 -8.31
C THR A 325 -25.89 -15.74 -6.80
N GLU A 326 -24.86 -16.30 -6.17
CA GLU A 326 -24.63 -16.19 -4.73
C GLU A 326 -23.90 -14.90 -4.35
N GLY A 327 -23.24 -14.23 -5.30
CA GLY A 327 -22.40 -13.07 -5.05
C GLY A 327 -20.98 -13.43 -4.60
N ARG A 328 -20.10 -12.43 -4.52
CA ARG A 328 -18.73 -12.54 -4.02
C ARG A 328 -18.43 -11.41 -3.01
N GLY A 329 -17.56 -11.67 -2.04
CA GLY A 329 -17.21 -10.69 -0.99
C GLY A 329 -18.43 -10.34 -0.13
N TYR A 330 -18.67 -9.05 0.16
CA TYR A 330 -19.81 -8.66 1.00
C TYR A 330 -21.17 -9.04 0.41
N ARG A 331 -21.27 -9.13 -0.92
CA ARG A 331 -22.51 -9.56 -1.61
C ARG A 331 -22.85 -11.00 -1.27
N TYR A 332 -21.84 -11.87 -1.19
CA TYR A 332 -22.01 -13.24 -0.72
C TYR A 332 -22.50 -13.28 0.73
N PHE A 333 -21.83 -12.53 1.62
CA PHE A 333 -22.21 -12.46 3.04
C PHE A 333 -23.63 -11.89 3.23
N ASP A 334 -24.04 -10.93 2.41
CA ASP A 334 -25.39 -10.39 2.40
C ASP A 334 -26.40 -11.47 1.96
N ASN A 335 -26.18 -12.10 0.81
CA ASN A 335 -27.09 -13.10 0.25
C ASN A 335 -27.23 -14.35 1.13
N LYS A 336 -26.16 -14.76 1.81
CA LYS A 336 -26.15 -15.90 2.75
C LYS A 336 -26.57 -15.51 4.18
N ASN A 337 -26.87 -14.24 4.43
CA ASN A 337 -27.19 -13.70 5.76
C ASN A 337 -26.12 -14.05 6.82
N LEU A 338 -24.84 -13.92 6.44
CA LEU A 338 -23.68 -14.18 7.29
C LEU A 338 -23.17 -12.88 7.92
N GLU A 339 -22.91 -12.92 9.23
CA GLU A 339 -22.27 -11.81 9.93
C GLU A 339 -20.73 -11.98 9.88
N PRO A 340 -20.01 -11.06 9.21
CA PRO A 340 -18.55 -11.10 9.19
C PRO A 340 -17.94 -10.69 10.55
N GLU A 341 -16.62 -10.83 10.70
CA GLU A 341 -15.90 -10.20 11.82
C GLU A 341 -15.77 -8.69 11.54
N PHE A 342 -15.35 -8.33 10.33
CA PHE A 342 -15.32 -6.95 9.86
C PHE A 342 -15.93 -6.84 8.45
N PRO A 343 -17.01 -6.06 8.29
CA PRO A 343 -17.69 -5.96 7.01
C PRO A 343 -16.93 -5.09 6.00
N PHE A 344 -17.26 -5.23 4.72
CA PHE A 344 -16.75 -4.34 3.66
C PHE A 344 -17.05 -2.87 3.98
N GLY A 345 -16.10 -1.99 3.68
CA GLY A 345 -16.19 -0.56 3.95
C GLY A 345 -16.11 -0.20 5.44
N PHE A 346 -15.78 -1.13 6.34
CA PHE A 346 -15.64 -0.87 7.78
C PHE A 346 -14.28 -0.25 8.14
N GLY A 347 -14.29 0.62 9.15
CA GLY A 347 -13.09 1.22 9.73
C GLY A 347 -13.50 2.29 10.75
N LEU A 348 -12.99 2.17 11.98
CA LEU A 348 -13.20 3.08 13.08
C LEU A 348 -12.30 4.32 12.95
N SER A 349 -12.59 5.34 13.76
CA SER A 349 -11.83 6.58 13.90
C SER A 349 -11.65 6.91 15.38
N TYR A 350 -10.69 7.78 15.72
CA TYR A 350 -10.59 8.39 17.05
C TYR A 350 -11.66 9.48 17.28
N THR A 351 -12.46 9.80 16.26
CA THR A 351 -13.64 10.66 16.37
C THR A 351 -14.91 9.94 15.93
N GLN A 352 -16.06 10.59 16.06
CA GLN A 352 -17.37 10.05 15.68
C GLN A 352 -18.04 10.96 14.65
N PHE A 353 -18.74 10.37 13.68
CA PHE A 353 -19.46 11.08 12.63
C PHE A 353 -20.96 10.82 12.70
N GLY A 354 -21.75 11.89 12.63
CA GLY A 354 -23.20 11.85 12.54
C GLY A 354 -23.67 12.05 11.11
N PHE A 355 -24.68 11.29 10.69
CA PHE A 355 -25.31 11.38 9.37
C PHE A 355 -26.74 11.90 9.52
N SER A 356 -27.13 12.90 8.72
CA SER A 356 -28.45 13.52 8.82
C SER A 356 -28.90 14.18 7.50
N ASN A 357 -30.11 14.74 7.48
CA ASN A 357 -30.61 15.54 6.35
C ASN A 357 -30.56 14.81 4.99
N PHE A 358 -30.95 13.53 4.99
CA PHE A 358 -30.99 12.71 3.78
C PHE A 358 -32.03 13.25 2.81
N LYS A 359 -31.58 13.61 1.61
CA LYS A 359 -32.42 14.15 0.54
C LYS A 359 -32.16 13.41 -0.75
N MET A 360 -33.23 13.18 -1.50
CA MET A 360 -33.17 12.61 -2.84
C MET A 360 -34.02 13.45 -3.77
N LEU A 361 -33.46 13.77 -4.93
CA LEU A 361 -34.14 14.44 -6.02
C LEU A 361 -33.96 13.57 -7.27
N SER A 362 -35.04 12.89 -7.67
CA SER A 362 -35.06 12.05 -8.86
C SER A 362 -35.79 12.77 -10.00
N ASN A 363 -35.27 12.65 -11.22
CA ASN A 363 -35.91 13.09 -12.44
C ASN A 363 -35.82 11.98 -13.48
N GLU A 364 -36.95 11.66 -14.10
CA GLU A 364 -37.05 10.70 -15.19
C GLU A 364 -37.66 11.41 -16.40
N GLN A 365 -36.85 11.66 -17.44
CA GLN A 365 -37.30 12.33 -18.66
C GLN A 365 -36.62 11.73 -19.89
N ASN A 366 -37.38 11.50 -20.96
CA ASN A 366 -36.88 11.05 -22.26
C ASN A 366 -35.97 9.80 -22.19
N GLY A 367 -36.28 8.84 -21.32
CA GLY A 367 -35.47 7.63 -21.15
C GLY A 367 -34.13 7.86 -20.44
N ASN A 368 -33.98 8.99 -19.74
CA ASN A 368 -32.85 9.26 -18.85
C ASN A 368 -33.33 9.39 -17.41
N ILE A 369 -32.63 8.73 -16.49
CA ILE A 369 -32.86 8.81 -15.04
C ILE A 369 -31.67 9.55 -14.44
N THR A 370 -31.94 10.59 -13.67
CA THR A 370 -30.96 11.22 -12.80
C THR A 370 -31.48 11.27 -11.37
N VAL A 371 -30.64 10.90 -10.41
CA VAL A 371 -30.96 10.96 -8.99
C VAL A 371 -29.82 11.65 -8.28
N LYS A 372 -30.10 12.81 -7.69
CA LYS A 372 -29.18 13.50 -6.80
C LYS A 372 -29.51 13.10 -5.37
N VAL A 373 -28.53 12.48 -4.71
CA VAL A 373 -28.62 12.09 -3.30
C VAL A 373 -27.71 13.02 -2.51
N SER A 374 -28.22 13.64 -1.44
CA SER A 374 -27.39 14.44 -0.54
C SER A 374 -27.62 14.10 0.92
N VAL A 375 -26.55 14.24 1.72
CA VAL A 375 -26.51 13.94 3.15
C VAL A 375 -25.60 14.93 3.86
N ASP A 376 -25.97 15.35 5.06
CA ASP A 376 -25.07 16.09 5.94
C ASP A 376 -24.29 15.14 6.82
N VAL A 377 -22.97 15.31 6.83
CA VAL A 377 -22.05 14.58 7.70
C VAL A 377 -21.38 15.57 8.64
N GLN A 378 -21.42 15.28 9.94
CA GLN A 378 -20.83 16.13 10.97
C GLN A 378 -19.84 15.34 11.82
N ASN A 379 -18.68 15.93 12.09
CA ASN A 379 -17.78 15.41 13.12
C ASN A 379 -18.33 15.81 14.50
N THR A 380 -18.79 14.81 15.26
CA THR A 380 -19.41 14.97 16.58
C THR A 380 -18.44 14.69 17.73
N GLY A 381 -17.22 14.27 17.42
CA GLY A 381 -16.18 14.02 18.42
C GLY A 381 -15.25 15.21 18.63
N LYS A 382 -14.05 14.93 19.18
CA LYS A 382 -13.13 15.94 19.72
C LYS A 382 -11.85 16.14 18.90
N VAL A 383 -11.61 15.31 17.90
CA VAL A 383 -10.41 15.38 17.06
C VAL A 383 -10.81 15.46 15.60
N THR A 384 -9.99 16.12 14.78
CA THR A 384 -10.14 16.10 13.32
C THR A 384 -10.03 14.67 12.82
N GLY A 385 -10.82 14.30 11.82
CA GLY A 385 -10.75 12.97 11.22
C GLY A 385 -11.35 12.91 9.84
N ASP A 386 -11.02 11.83 9.15
CA ASP A 386 -11.58 11.51 7.85
C ASP A 386 -12.77 10.56 7.99
N GLU A 387 -13.78 10.76 7.15
CA GLU A 387 -14.88 9.81 6.97
C GLU A 387 -15.05 9.49 5.47
N VAL A 388 -15.43 8.25 5.18
CA VAL A 388 -15.78 7.79 3.83
C VAL A 388 -17.28 7.50 3.79
N VAL A 389 -18.02 8.44 3.21
CA VAL A 389 -19.45 8.29 2.95
C VAL A 389 -19.65 7.32 1.80
N GLN A 390 -20.43 6.28 2.00
CA GLN A 390 -20.66 5.20 1.05
C GLN A 390 -22.14 5.16 0.66
N LEU A 391 -22.40 5.05 -0.65
CA LEU A 391 -23.74 4.94 -1.22
C LEU A 391 -23.91 3.55 -1.85
N TYR A 392 -24.95 2.85 -1.40
CA TYR A 392 -25.35 1.54 -1.89
C TYR A 392 -26.74 1.62 -2.54
N ILE A 393 -26.94 0.82 -3.58
CA ILE A 393 -28.23 0.66 -4.24
C ILE A 393 -28.65 -0.81 -4.18
N GLY A 394 -29.90 -1.07 -3.81
CA GLY A 394 -30.52 -2.39 -3.86
C GLY A 394 -31.69 -2.39 -4.84
N ASP A 395 -31.80 -3.45 -5.62
CA ASP A 395 -32.89 -3.69 -6.56
C ASP A 395 -33.67 -4.92 -6.10
N PRO A 396 -34.74 -4.73 -5.29
CA PRO A 396 -35.43 -5.82 -4.61
C PRO A 396 -36.32 -6.67 -5.52
N VAL A 397 -36.70 -6.17 -6.70
CA VAL A 397 -37.58 -6.86 -7.65
C VAL A 397 -36.98 -6.74 -9.03
N CYS A 398 -36.27 -7.79 -9.44
CA CYS A 398 -35.58 -7.85 -10.72
C CYS A 398 -35.83 -9.20 -11.41
N SER A 399 -35.85 -9.21 -12.75
CA SER A 399 -35.98 -10.43 -13.55
C SER A 399 -34.79 -11.38 -13.44
N VAL A 400 -33.64 -10.87 -12.97
CA VAL A 400 -32.44 -11.65 -12.70
C VAL A 400 -32.09 -11.60 -11.22
N GLN A 401 -31.37 -12.62 -10.74
CA GLN A 401 -30.83 -12.60 -9.39
C GLN A 401 -29.80 -11.48 -9.26
N ARG A 402 -29.98 -10.60 -8.28
CA ARG A 402 -29.07 -9.49 -7.96
C ARG A 402 -28.61 -9.58 -6.50
N SER A 403 -27.51 -8.90 -6.21
CA SER A 403 -27.08 -8.71 -4.83
C SER A 403 -28.10 -7.86 -4.07
N ILE A 404 -28.32 -8.14 -2.78
CA ILE A 404 -29.22 -7.34 -1.91
C ILE A 404 -28.92 -5.84 -2.02
N LYS A 405 -27.63 -5.50 -2.09
CA LYS A 405 -27.14 -4.14 -2.33
C LYS A 405 -25.78 -4.15 -2.99
N GLU A 406 -25.48 -3.09 -3.72
CA GLU A 406 -24.20 -2.86 -4.40
C GLU A 406 -23.68 -1.46 -4.10
N LEU A 407 -22.41 -1.32 -3.72
CA LEU A 407 -21.72 -0.03 -3.66
C LEU A 407 -21.73 0.61 -5.06
N LYS A 408 -22.22 1.85 -5.16
CA LYS A 408 -22.26 2.62 -6.42
C LYS A 408 -21.43 3.90 -6.38
N ALA A 409 -21.23 4.49 -5.20
CA ALA A 409 -20.39 5.66 -5.04
C ALA A 409 -19.83 5.77 -3.62
N PHE A 410 -18.74 6.49 -3.47
CA PHE A 410 -18.24 6.90 -2.16
C PHE A 410 -17.50 8.25 -2.24
N LYS A 411 -17.40 8.95 -1.10
CA LYS A 411 -16.64 10.20 -0.99
C LYS A 411 -15.93 10.26 0.35
N ARG A 412 -14.61 10.49 0.32
CA ARG A 412 -13.81 10.80 1.51
C ARG A 412 -13.88 12.31 1.80
N ILE A 413 -14.12 12.66 3.05
CA ILE A 413 -14.12 14.04 3.55
C ILE A 413 -13.31 14.11 4.85
N THR A 414 -12.75 15.28 5.14
CA THR A 414 -12.04 15.57 6.39
C THR A 414 -12.82 16.65 7.12
N LEU A 415 -13.11 16.43 8.40
CA LEU A 415 -13.91 17.37 9.21
C LEU A 415 -13.20 17.65 10.53
N LYS A 416 -13.04 18.93 10.87
CA LYS A 416 -12.63 19.40 12.20
C LYS A 416 -13.74 19.11 13.23
N PRO A 417 -13.45 19.08 14.54
CA PRO A 417 -14.48 18.90 15.58
C PRO A 417 -15.65 19.88 15.41
N GLY A 418 -16.87 19.37 15.40
CA GLY A 418 -18.10 20.16 15.22
C GLY A 418 -18.42 20.54 13.77
N GLU A 419 -17.48 20.41 12.83
CA GLU A 419 -17.67 20.77 11.42
C GLU A 419 -18.68 19.85 10.75
N LYS A 420 -19.54 20.44 9.91
CA LYS A 420 -20.56 19.76 9.13
C LYS A 420 -20.38 20.09 7.65
N GLN A 421 -20.47 19.06 6.80
CA GLN A 421 -20.41 19.19 5.35
C GLN A 421 -21.54 18.39 4.69
N THR A 422 -22.17 18.98 3.68
CA THR A 422 -23.10 18.25 2.79
C THR A 422 -22.31 17.49 1.73
N VAL A 423 -22.52 16.18 1.65
CA VAL A 423 -21.99 15.29 0.61
C VAL A 423 -23.10 14.96 -0.37
N SER A 424 -22.80 15.05 -1.66
CA SER A 424 -23.75 14.77 -2.74
C SER A 424 -23.20 13.73 -3.71
N PHE A 425 -24.09 12.87 -4.20
CA PHE A 425 -23.85 11.87 -5.23
C PHE A 425 -24.82 12.09 -6.38
N ASP A 426 -24.31 11.94 -7.60
CA ASP A 426 -25.11 11.93 -8.82
C ASP A 426 -25.17 10.50 -9.33
N ILE A 427 -26.39 9.96 -9.40
CA ILE A 427 -26.70 8.61 -9.87
C ILE A 427 -27.43 8.77 -11.20
N THR A 428 -27.08 7.93 -12.16
CA THR A 428 -27.76 7.84 -13.45
C THR A 428 -28.40 6.47 -13.63
N GLY A 429 -29.10 6.25 -14.75
CA GLY A 429 -29.59 4.91 -15.11
C GLY A 429 -28.48 3.85 -15.11
N ARG A 430 -27.22 4.24 -15.37
CA ARG A 430 -26.06 3.33 -15.36
C ARG A 430 -25.86 2.63 -14.02
N GLU A 431 -25.99 3.36 -12.92
CA GLU A 431 -25.79 2.83 -11.57
C GLU A 431 -26.94 1.91 -11.15
N LEU A 432 -28.15 2.12 -11.67
CA LEU A 432 -29.34 1.30 -11.41
C LEU A 432 -29.34 0.00 -12.22
N ALA A 433 -28.74 0.03 -13.41
CA ALA A 433 -28.84 -1.06 -14.37
C ALA A 433 -28.10 -2.33 -13.95
N PHE A 434 -28.53 -3.47 -14.52
CA PHE A 434 -27.76 -4.71 -14.62
C PHE A 434 -27.46 -5.02 -16.08
N PHE A 435 -26.48 -5.89 -16.35
CA PHE A 435 -26.19 -6.32 -17.73
C PHE A 435 -27.08 -7.49 -18.14
N ASP A 436 -27.94 -7.31 -19.14
CA ASP A 436 -28.72 -8.39 -19.71
C ASP A 436 -27.92 -9.14 -20.78
N VAL A 437 -27.69 -10.42 -20.54
CA VAL A 437 -26.88 -11.28 -21.43
C VAL A 437 -27.59 -11.61 -22.74
N LYS A 438 -28.92 -11.51 -22.79
CA LYS A 438 -29.70 -11.83 -24.00
C LYS A 438 -29.63 -10.68 -25.01
N THR A 439 -29.93 -9.46 -24.58
CA THR A 439 -29.89 -8.29 -25.46
C THR A 439 -28.49 -7.72 -25.59
N ARG A 440 -27.57 -8.01 -24.65
CA ARG A 440 -26.25 -7.38 -24.49
C ARG A 440 -26.34 -5.88 -24.19
N TYR A 441 -27.35 -5.48 -23.43
CA TYR A 441 -27.56 -4.09 -23.00
C TYR A 441 -27.58 -4.04 -21.48
N PHE A 442 -27.34 -2.84 -20.95
CA PHE A 442 -27.61 -2.57 -19.55
C PHE A 442 -29.07 -2.16 -19.39
N ILE A 443 -29.81 -2.90 -18.58
CA ILE A 443 -31.25 -2.72 -18.40
C ILE A 443 -31.51 -2.14 -17.02
N VAL A 444 -32.32 -1.08 -16.97
CA VAL A 444 -33.00 -0.61 -15.76
C VAL A 444 -34.45 -1.05 -15.89
N GLU A 445 -34.92 -1.92 -15.01
CA GLU A 445 -36.32 -2.34 -15.01
C GLU A 445 -37.20 -1.29 -14.31
N ALA A 446 -38.48 -1.24 -14.69
CA ALA A 446 -39.45 -0.44 -13.96
C ALA A 446 -39.67 -1.04 -12.57
N GLY A 447 -39.65 -0.23 -11.52
CA GLY A 447 -39.73 -0.73 -10.15
C GLY A 447 -39.18 0.24 -9.12
N GLU A 448 -39.20 -0.19 -7.86
CA GLU A 448 -38.59 0.53 -6.75
C GLU A 448 -37.11 0.14 -6.58
N PHE A 449 -36.25 1.12 -6.33
CA PHE A 449 -34.85 0.89 -5.93
C PHE A 449 -34.61 1.46 -4.54
N ASN A 450 -33.91 0.71 -3.70
CA ASN A 450 -33.49 1.14 -2.37
C ASN A 450 -32.16 1.90 -2.49
N ILE A 451 -32.13 3.13 -2.00
CA ILE A 451 -30.91 3.94 -1.90
C ILE A 451 -30.52 4.00 -0.42
N MET A 452 -29.28 3.64 -0.11
CA MET A 452 -28.79 3.56 1.27
C MET A 452 -27.46 4.29 1.39
N VAL A 453 -27.29 5.08 2.46
CA VAL A 453 -26.08 5.87 2.72
C VAL A 453 -25.60 5.67 4.15
N GLY A 454 -24.29 5.51 4.30
CA GLY A 454 -23.63 5.39 5.59
C GLY A 454 -22.10 5.34 5.47
N ASN A 455 -21.44 4.66 6.40
CA ASN A 455 -19.97 4.60 6.46
C ASN A 455 -19.38 3.19 6.51
N SER A 456 -20.21 2.17 6.29
CA SER A 456 -19.85 0.76 6.08
C SER A 456 -21.02 0.01 5.44
N SER A 457 -20.77 -1.09 4.75
CA SER A 457 -21.82 -1.98 4.22
C SER A 457 -22.81 -2.49 5.28
N ARG A 458 -22.44 -2.49 6.57
CA ARG A 458 -23.32 -2.87 7.69
C ARG A 458 -23.74 -1.69 8.58
N ASN A 459 -23.37 -0.46 8.23
CA ASN A 459 -23.82 0.75 8.92
C ASN A 459 -24.35 1.77 7.91
N LEU A 460 -25.62 1.65 7.59
CA LEU A 460 -26.35 2.45 6.59
C LEU A 460 -27.56 3.12 7.26
N PRO A 461 -27.34 4.14 8.12
CA PRO A 461 -28.39 4.73 8.93
C PRO A 461 -29.42 5.53 8.13
N LEU A 462 -29.12 5.88 6.87
CA LEU A 462 -30.00 6.65 6.01
C LEU A 462 -30.41 5.80 4.81
N SER A 463 -31.70 5.73 4.55
CA SER A 463 -32.24 5.04 3.39
C SER A 463 -33.48 5.72 2.86
N GLY A 464 -33.78 5.46 1.59
CA GLY A 464 -35.01 5.84 0.94
C GLY A 464 -35.21 5.05 -0.33
N LYS A 465 -36.34 5.31 -0.99
CA LYS A 465 -36.68 4.66 -2.26
C LYS A 465 -36.82 5.67 -3.38
N ILE A 466 -36.48 5.23 -4.58
CA ILE A 466 -36.86 5.88 -5.84
C ILE A 466 -37.66 4.88 -6.68
N SER A 467 -38.50 5.39 -7.57
CA SER A 467 -39.24 4.55 -8.51
C SER A 467 -38.84 4.90 -9.94
N VAL A 468 -38.65 3.88 -10.75
CA VAL A 468 -38.45 3.99 -12.20
C VAL A 468 -39.76 3.59 -12.87
N SER A 469 -40.31 4.48 -13.70
CA SER A 469 -41.66 4.30 -14.25
C SER A 469 -41.71 3.34 -15.43
N LYS A 470 -40.62 3.24 -16.20
CA LYS A 470 -40.51 2.42 -17.41
C LYS A 470 -39.13 1.82 -17.55
N GLN A 471 -39.06 0.65 -18.18
CA GLN A 471 -37.78 0.02 -18.50
C GLN A 471 -36.94 0.91 -19.43
N ILE A 472 -35.65 0.99 -19.14
CA ILE A 472 -34.67 1.73 -19.94
C ILE A 472 -33.57 0.76 -20.37
N SER A 473 -33.23 0.80 -21.66
CA SER A 473 -32.13 0.04 -22.23
C SER A 473 -30.97 0.97 -22.58
N LEU A 474 -29.84 0.76 -21.93
CA LEU A 474 -28.61 1.50 -22.11
C LEU A 474 -27.65 0.63 -22.92
N LYS A 475 -27.13 1.15 -24.03
CA LYS A 475 -26.08 0.46 -24.76
C LYS A 475 -24.86 0.31 -23.85
N PRO A 476 -24.07 -0.77 -23.98
CA PRO A 476 -22.72 -0.76 -23.45
C PRO A 476 -22.02 0.46 -24.06
N ASP A 477 -21.69 1.45 -23.22
CA ASP A 477 -21.02 2.65 -23.71
C ASP A 477 -19.73 2.24 -24.42
N SER A 478 -19.45 2.84 -25.57
CA SER A 478 -18.06 2.94 -26.02
C SER A 478 -17.34 3.73 -24.92
N LEU A 479 -16.45 3.10 -24.16
CA LEU A 479 -15.81 3.67 -22.96
C LEU A 479 -14.85 4.83 -23.25
N TYR A 480 -15.05 5.54 -24.37
CA TYR A 480 -14.32 6.74 -24.73
C TYR A 480 -15.20 7.99 -24.62
N THR A 481 -15.64 8.31 -23.40
CA THR A 481 -15.49 9.69 -22.96
C THR A 481 -14.06 9.78 -22.45
N PRO A 482 -13.13 10.52 -23.09
CA PRO A 482 -11.83 10.71 -22.50
C PRO A 482 -12.06 11.17 -21.07
N ALA A 483 -11.50 10.43 -20.11
CA ALA A 483 -11.45 10.92 -18.74
C ALA A 483 -10.99 12.37 -18.83
N LYS A 484 -11.72 13.31 -18.21
CA LYS A 484 -11.20 14.66 -18.03
C LYS A 484 -9.77 14.47 -17.55
N THR A 485 -8.82 15.08 -18.26
CA THR A 485 -7.40 15.07 -17.90
C THR A 485 -7.35 15.16 -16.38
N PRO A 486 -6.73 14.21 -15.67
CA PRO A 486 -6.64 14.28 -14.22
C PRO A 486 -6.18 15.69 -13.91
N VAL A 487 -7.03 16.48 -13.26
CA VAL A 487 -6.58 17.76 -12.71
C VAL A 487 -5.45 17.33 -11.79
N PRO A 488 -4.22 17.84 -11.96
CA PRO A 488 -3.17 17.55 -11.02
C PRO A 488 -3.78 17.78 -9.64
N ILE A 489 -3.75 16.77 -8.79
CA ILE A 489 -4.04 16.99 -7.38
C ILE A 489 -2.96 17.98 -6.97
N LYS A 490 -3.29 19.28 -6.97
CA LYS A 490 -2.59 20.24 -6.14
C LYS A 490 -2.80 19.66 -4.76
N GLY A 491 -1.78 18.95 -4.26
CA GLY A 491 -1.75 18.56 -2.86
C GLY A 491 -2.16 19.81 -2.10
N ALA A 492 -3.28 19.72 -1.38
CA ALA A 492 -3.57 20.72 -0.39
C ALA A 492 -2.33 20.68 0.50
N ALA A 493 -1.51 21.71 0.43
CA ALA A 493 -0.58 22.03 1.50
C ALA A 493 -1.48 22.28 2.70
N SER A 494 -1.86 21.20 3.39
CA SER A 494 -2.50 21.28 4.69
C SER A 494 -1.45 21.88 5.59
N ASP A 495 -1.77 23.03 6.17
CA ASP A 495 -1.04 23.76 7.22
C ASP A 495 0.24 23.03 7.66
N GLU A 496 1.37 23.45 7.09
CA GLU A 496 2.68 22.87 7.36
C GLU A 496 2.90 22.78 8.88
N ILE A 497 2.84 21.57 9.41
CA ILE A 497 3.70 21.24 10.54
C ILE A 497 5.11 21.34 9.97
N VAL A 498 5.74 22.51 10.09
CA VAL A 498 7.17 22.69 9.81
C VAL A 498 7.90 21.81 10.82
N ARG A 499 8.10 20.54 10.46
CA ARG A 499 8.92 19.61 11.25
C ARG A 499 10.31 20.22 11.29
N LYS A 500 10.81 20.48 12.50
CA LYS A 500 12.23 20.77 12.69
C LYS A 500 12.98 19.52 12.23
N THR A 501 13.53 19.56 11.03
CA THR A 501 14.27 18.44 10.43
C THR A 501 15.78 18.64 10.59
N PRO A 502 16.56 17.56 10.77
CA PRO A 502 18.01 17.62 10.67
C PRO A 502 18.48 17.95 9.25
N ASP A 503 19.75 18.33 9.11
CA ASP A 503 20.46 18.56 7.83
C ASP A 503 21.90 18.10 8.00
N THR A 504 22.18 16.83 7.79
CA THR A 504 23.52 16.28 7.96
C THR A 504 24.37 16.54 6.72
N THR A 505 25.54 17.12 6.96
CA THR A 505 26.51 17.45 5.92
C THR A 505 27.87 16.94 6.31
N ILE A 506 28.67 16.53 5.33
CA ILE A 506 30.08 16.29 5.57
C ILE A 506 30.82 17.63 5.50
N THR A 507 31.51 18.00 6.58
CA THR A 507 32.32 19.23 6.63
C THR A 507 33.79 19.00 6.32
N ASP A 508 34.31 17.80 6.57
CA ASP A 508 35.67 17.41 6.15
C ASP A 508 35.83 15.88 6.12
N ILE A 509 36.91 15.42 5.46
CA ILE A 509 37.40 14.04 5.44
C ILE A 509 38.81 14.02 6.05
N VAL A 510 39.03 13.17 7.04
CA VAL A 510 40.32 13.03 7.73
C VAL A 510 40.97 11.70 7.37
N PHE A 511 42.26 11.74 7.05
CA PHE A 511 43.07 10.58 6.68
C PHE A 511 44.09 10.27 7.78
N SER A 512 44.29 8.98 8.07
CA SER A 512 45.34 8.50 8.96
C SER A 512 46.09 7.34 8.30
N PRO A 513 47.41 7.47 8.04
CA PRO A 513 48.24 8.65 8.29
C PRO A 513 47.85 9.85 7.39
N ALA A 514 48.14 11.07 7.85
CA ALA A 514 47.78 12.30 7.12
C ALA A 514 48.54 12.47 5.79
N ASN A 515 49.72 11.86 5.67
CA ASN A 515 50.56 11.85 4.49
C ASN A 515 50.94 10.41 4.12
N PRO A 516 50.03 9.61 3.55
CA PRO A 516 50.27 8.22 3.24
C PRO A 516 51.23 8.06 2.06
N LYS A 517 52.11 7.07 2.15
CA LYS A 517 52.98 6.58 1.07
C LYS A 517 52.37 5.34 0.44
N ALA A 518 52.71 5.07 -0.82
CA ALA A 518 52.27 3.86 -1.50
C ALA A 518 52.47 2.59 -0.65
N GLY A 519 51.42 1.76 -0.55
CA GLY A 519 51.42 0.57 0.30
C GLY A 519 50.91 0.81 1.73
N ASP A 520 50.78 2.06 2.18
CA ASP A 520 50.18 2.38 3.49
C ASP A 520 48.70 1.97 3.54
N THR A 521 48.30 1.47 4.70
CA THR A 521 46.91 1.28 5.10
C THR A 521 46.33 2.63 5.55
N ILE A 522 45.33 3.14 4.83
CA ILE A 522 44.69 4.42 5.15
C ILE A 522 43.36 4.22 5.86
N THR A 523 43.24 4.80 7.05
CA THR A 523 41.95 4.98 7.73
C THR A 523 41.31 6.30 7.31
N VAL A 524 40.03 6.26 6.94
CA VAL A 524 39.27 7.43 6.52
C VAL A 524 38.17 7.71 7.54
N LYS A 525 38.03 8.98 7.95
CA LYS A 525 36.96 9.45 8.83
C LYS A 525 36.18 10.59 8.18
N ALA A 526 34.88 10.62 8.43
CA ALA A 526 33.99 11.69 8.02
C ALA A 526 33.66 12.58 9.22
N LEU A 527 33.81 13.90 9.06
CA LEU A 527 33.27 14.86 10.02
C LEU A 527 31.85 15.24 9.59
N VAL A 528 30.85 14.69 10.26
CA VAL A 528 29.43 14.92 9.99
C VAL A 528 28.93 16.06 10.86
N LYS A 529 28.24 17.05 10.27
CA LYS A 529 27.61 18.17 10.98
C LYS A 529 26.11 18.21 10.70
N ASN A 530 25.30 18.34 11.75
CA ASN A 530 23.89 18.69 11.60
C ASN A 530 23.73 20.22 11.50
N ARG A 531 23.32 20.73 10.35
CA ARG A 531 23.03 22.14 10.06
C ARG A 531 21.55 22.48 10.18
N GLY A 532 20.71 21.48 10.45
CA GLY A 532 19.26 21.60 10.44
C GLY A 532 18.74 22.21 11.72
N GLN A 533 17.42 22.40 11.77
CA GLN A 533 16.74 22.92 12.97
C GLN A 533 16.25 21.81 13.91
N GLY A 534 16.24 20.56 13.44
CA GLY A 534 15.93 19.36 14.21
C GLY A 534 17.16 18.53 14.51
N ALA A 535 17.12 17.76 15.58
CA ALA A 535 18.15 16.77 15.88
C ALA A 535 18.01 15.54 14.96
N THR A 536 19.10 14.81 14.70
CA THR A 536 18.96 13.50 14.04
C THR A 536 18.18 12.55 14.97
N PRO A 537 17.31 11.66 14.47
CA PRO A 537 16.52 10.80 15.34
C PRO A 537 17.41 9.90 16.18
N GLY A 538 17.20 9.89 17.50
CA GLY A 538 17.95 9.02 18.41
C GLY A 538 17.58 7.55 18.19
N GLY A 539 18.58 6.67 18.11
CA GLY A 539 18.37 5.25 17.81
C GLY A 539 18.34 4.92 16.31
N ILE A 540 18.16 5.90 15.43
CA ILE A 540 18.33 5.73 13.98
C ILE A 540 19.79 5.95 13.61
N THR A 541 20.35 5.04 12.83
CA THR A 541 21.73 5.12 12.38
C THR A 541 21.97 6.29 11.42
N VAL A 542 22.98 7.12 11.71
CA VAL A 542 23.57 8.05 10.75
C VAL A 542 24.59 7.30 9.92
N ASP A 543 24.18 6.85 8.73
CA ASP A 543 25.02 6.03 7.88
C ASP A 543 25.90 6.86 6.95
N VAL A 544 27.13 6.40 6.71
CA VAL A 544 28.12 7.12 5.89
C VAL A 544 28.72 6.18 4.87
N GLN A 545 28.80 6.59 3.61
CA GLN A 545 29.41 5.82 2.52
C GLN A 545 30.71 6.47 2.08
N PHE A 546 31.74 5.66 1.80
CA PHE A 546 33.08 6.11 1.38
C PHE A 546 33.46 5.49 0.03
N LYS A 547 33.78 6.35 -0.95
CA LYS A 547 34.20 5.96 -2.30
C LYS A 547 35.58 6.53 -2.63
N ALA A 548 36.40 5.75 -3.32
CA ALA A 548 37.66 6.18 -3.92
C ALA A 548 37.52 6.06 -5.43
N ASP A 549 37.74 7.17 -6.15
CA ASP A 549 37.64 7.25 -7.61
C ASP A 549 36.31 6.70 -8.16
N GLY A 550 35.22 6.99 -7.44
CA GLY A 550 33.87 6.55 -7.78
C GLY A 550 33.53 5.11 -7.37
N LYS A 551 34.50 4.32 -6.91
CA LYS A 551 34.28 2.95 -6.41
C LYS A 551 34.07 2.94 -4.91
N LEU A 552 33.03 2.24 -4.45
CA LEU A 552 32.79 1.99 -3.03
C LEU A 552 33.95 1.17 -2.46
N PHE A 553 34.53 1.63 -1.36
CA PHE A 553 35.52 0.84 -0.61
C PHE A 553 35.13 0.66 0.86
N SER A 554 34.26 1.50 1.42
CA SER A 554 33.79 1.35 2.80
C SER A 554 32.46 2.07 3.03
N TRP A 555 31.81 1.77 4.14
CA TRP A 555 30.64 2.49 4.66
C TRP A 555 30.70 2.51 6.19
N SER A 556 29.69 3.03 6.87
CA SER A 556 29.62 3.06 8.33
C SER A 556 28.19 3.14 8.79
N ARG A 557 27.86 2.34 9.81
CA ARG A 557 26.56 2.35 10.52
C ARG A 557 26.75 2.35 12.04
N SER A 558 27.93 2.75 12.50
CA SER A 558 28.32 2.68 13.91
C SER A 558 27.74 3.81 14.77
N TYR A 559 27.22 4.88 14.15
CA TYR A 559 26.69 6.03 14.87
C TYR A 559 25.17 6.00 14.96
N THR A 560 24.64 5.72 16.15
CA THR A 560 23.18 5.63 16.44
C THR A 560 22.68 6.69 17.42
N LYS A 561 23.58 7.58 17.87
CA LYS A 561 23.24 8.67 18.78
C LYS A 561 22.67 9.85 18.02
N THR A 562 22.00 10.73 18.75
CA THR A 562 21.50 12.01 18.23
C THR A 562 22.65 12.99 17.95
N ILE A 563 22.66 13.58 16.76
CA ILE A 563 23.44 14.78 16.42
C ILE A 563 22.51 15.98 16.57
N GLU A 564 22.66 16.71 17.68
CA GLU A 564 21.88 17.92 17.94
C GLU A 564 22.14 19.02 16.88
N PRO A 565 21.18 19.94 16.64
CA PRO A 565 21.37 21.09 15.76
C PRO A 565 22.69 21.81 16.02
N GLY A 566 23.46 22.03 14.96
CA GLY A 566 24.76 22.71 14.99
C GLY A 566 25.94 21.86 15.48
N LYS A 567 25.72 20.63 15.97
CA LYS A 567 26.79 19.75 16.45
C LYS A 567 27.43 18.94 15.32
N SER A 568 28.66 18.51 15.56
CA SER A 568 29.44 17.67 14.68
C SER A 568 29.91 16.41 15.39
N VAL A 569 30.08 15.33 14.63
CA VAL A 569 30.55 14.02 15.10
C VAL A 569 31.51 13.43 14.08
N GLU A 570 32.43 12.59 14.55
CA GLU A 570 33.31 11.82 13.69
C GLU A 570 32.73 10.42 13.47
N ILE A 571 32.64 10.01 12.20
CA ILE A 571 32.22 8.67 11.82
C ILE A 571 33.34 8.02 11.02
N ASN A 572 33.88 6.92 11.57
CA ASN A 572 34.94 6.15 10.94
C ASN A 572 34.37 5.27 9.82
N ALA A 573 35.14 5.12 8.73
CA ALA A 573 34.94 4.02 7.79
C ALA A 573 35.11 2.69 8.54
N VAL A 574 34.10 1.81 8.48
CA VAL A 574 34.09 0.49 9.14
C VAL A 574 33.42 -0.54 8.21
N SER A 575 33.85 -1.79 8.24
CA SER A 575 33.14 -2.90 7.58
C SER A 575 32.85 -4.00 8.58
N GLU A 576 31.61 -4.48 8.68
CA GLU A 576 31.28 -5.85 9.12
C GLU A 576 29.89 -6.29 8.60
N PRO A 577 29.67 -7.62 8.38
CA PRO A 577 30.58 -8.74 8.58
C PRO A 577 30.89 -9.47 7.26
N ASP A 578 31.88 -9.00 6.48
CA ASP A 578 32.72 -9.84 5.63
C ASP A 578 33.73 -8.96 4.85
N SER A 579 34.99 -9.03 5.26
CA SER A 579 36.18 -8.31 4.77
C SER A 579 36.43 -6.91 5.35
N THR A 580 37.43 -6.84 6.22
CA THR A 580 38.23 -5.65 6.47
C THR A 580 39.06 -5.35 5.22
N VAL A 581 38.83 -4.22 4.55
CA VAL A 581 39.84 -3.68 3.65
C VAL A 581 40.13 -2.25 4.10
N PRO A 582 41.26 -2.01 4.78
CA PRO A 582 41.83 -0.68 4.78
C PRO A 582 42.09 -0.28 3.33
N TRP A 583 41.76 0.95 2.94
CA TRP A 583 42.08 1.40 1.60
C TRP A 583 43.60 1.43 1.45
N VAL A 584 44.14 0.46 0.70
CA VAL A 584 45.57 0.38 0.42
C VAL A 584 45.89 1.44 -0.60
N SER A 585 46.77 2.35 -0.19
CA SER A 585 47.20 3.47 -0.99
C SER A 585 47.99 3.02 -2.23
N VAL A 586 47.60 3.50 -3.41
CA VAL A 586 48.38 3.33 -4.65
C VAL A 586 48.93 4.70 -5.06
N PRO A 587 50.11 4.77 -5.71
CA PRO A 587 50.65 6.05 -6.15
C PRO A 587 49.67 6.80 -7.07
N GLY A 588 49.47 8.09 -6.80
CA GLY A 588 48.61 8.94 -7.62
C GLY A 588 47.72 9.88 -6.82
N GLU A 589 46.86 10.59 -7.55
CA GLU A 589 45.81 11.41 -6.98
C GLU A 589 44.50 10.63 -6.96
N HIS A 590 43.88 10.55 -5.78
CA HIS A 590 42.64 9.81 -5.59
C HIS A 590 41.55 10.73 -5.07
N LYS A 591 40.37 10.61 -5.69
CA LYS A 591 39.17 11.35 -5.33
C LYS A 591 38.39 10.58 -4.27
N ILE A 592 38.47 11.00 -3.02
CA ILE A 592 37.72 10.40 -1.92
C ILE A 592 36.39 11.13 -1.77
N THR A 593 35.29 10.43 -2.04
CA THR A 593 33.92 10.95 -1.92
C THR A 593 33.22 10.29 -0.74
N VAL A 594 32.66 11.11 0.15
CA VAL A 594 31.93 10.67 1.33
C VAL A 594 30.50 11.18 1.26
N ILE A 595 29.54 10.32 1.60
CA ILE A 595 28.11 10.63 1.56
C ILE A 595 27.52 10.28 2.93
N VAL A 596 26.97 11.25 3.65
CA VAL A 596 26.21 11.01 4.89
C VAL A 596 24.73 10.77 4.59
N ASN A 597 24.08 9.99 5.46
CA ASN A 597 22.70 9.55 5.31
C ASN A 597 22.46 8.98 3.91
N PHE A 598 23.41 8.19 3.41
CA PHE A 598 23.42 7.72 2.02
C PHE A 598 22.28 6.74 1.73
N SER A 599 21.73 6.11 2.78
CA SER A 599 20.50 5.33 2.67
C SER A 599 19.26 6.14 3.08
N GLU A 600 19.33 7.46 3.24
CA GLU A 600 18.20 8.35 3.59
C GLU A 600 17.36 7.89 4.81
N ARG A 601 18.02 7.28 5.81
CA ARG A 601 17.41 6.63 6.98
C ARG A 601 16.55 7.57 7.82
N PHE A 602 16.79 8.86 7.74
CA PHE A 602 15.96 9.90 8.33
C PHE A 602 15.75 11.05 7.35
N VAL A 603 14.67 11.80 7.55
CA VAL A 603 14.29 12.94 6.71
C VAL A 603 15.18 14.14 7.03
N GLU A 604 15.70 14.80 6.01
CA GLU A 604 16.50 16.02 6.16
C GLU A 604 15.82 17.22 5.51
N SER A 605 16.19 18.43 5.95
CA SER A 605 15.74 19.65 5.26
C SER A 605 16.41 19.83 3.90
N ASN A 606 17.56 19.21 3.66
CA ASN A 606 18.28 19.28 2.40
C ASN A 606 19.07 17.97 2.20
N ASN A 607 18.80 17.22 1.13
CA ASN A 607 19.58 16.01 0.79
C ASN A 607 20.70 16.33 -0.23
N ASN A 608 20.72 17.54 -0.80
CA ASN A 608 21.63 17.89 -1.90
C ASN A 608 23.05 18.27 -1.43
N ASN A 609 23.27 18.34 -0.12
CA ASN A 609 24.53 18.75 0.52
C ASN A 609 25.19 17.61 1.34
N ASN A 610 24.69 16.38 1.20
CA ASN A 610 25.19 15.21 1.94
C ASN A 610 26.52 14.65 1.41
N THR A 611 26.90 15.04 0.18
CA THR A 611 28.10 14.54 -0.48
C THR A 611 29.24 15.54 -0.37
N TYR A 612 30.42 15.08 0.03
CA TYR A 612 31.65 15.86 0.04
C TYR A 612 32.79 15.08 -0.59
N THR A 613 33.69 15.77 -1.28
CA THR A 613 34.83 15.16 -1.93
C THR A 613 36.12 15.86 -1.52
N LYS A 614 37.13 15.06 -1.17
CA LYS A 614 38.51 15.51 -0.92
C LYS A 614 39.49 14.70 -1.77
N ILE A 615 40.48 15.37 -2.34
CA ILE A 615 41.56 14.72 -3.08
C ILE A 615 42.68 14.39 -2.10
N ILE A 616 43.20 13.17 -2.17
CA ILE A 616 44.42 12.76 -1.48
C ILE A 616 45.50 12.41 -2.50
N LYS A 617 46.74 12.85 -2.26
CA LYS A 617 47.89 12.55 -3.10
C LYS A 617 48.78 11.55 -2.37
N ILE A 618 48.99 10.39 -2.98
CA ILE A 618 49.86 9.34 -2.45
C ILE A 618 51.14 9.38 -3.26
N LYS A 619 52.26 9.61 -2.57
CA LYS A 619 53.58 9.63 -3.21
C LYS A 619 54.02 8.20 -3.54
N SER A 620 54.64 8.01 -4.70
CA SER A 620 55.56 6.88 -4.90
C SER A 620 56.69 6.98 -3.88
N GLU A 621 57.26 5.83 -3.46
CA GLU A 621 58.30 5.74 -2.41
C GLU A 621 59.39 6.82 -2.50
#